data_AF-A0A5E4ACX3-F1
#
_entry.id   AF-A0A5E4ACX3-F1
#
_cell.length_a   1.000
_cell.length_b   1.000
_cell.length_c   1.000
_cell.angle_alpha   90.00
_cell.angle_beta   90.00
_cell.angle_gamma   90.00
#
_symmetry.space_group_name_H-M   'P 1'
#
loop_
_entity.id
_entity.type
_entity.pdbx_description
1 polymer ?
#
loop_
_entity_poly.entity_id
_entity_poly.type
_entity_poly.pdbx_seq_one_letter_code
_entity_poly.pdbx_strand_id
1 'polypeptide(L)'
;MKEASIQVDQLSPKTQAAPADGHVLLQLNSQLFVGGTATRQRGFLGCIRSLQLNGMALDLEERAMVTPGVQPGCRGHCGSYGKLCRNGGKCREKPSGFFCDCSSSAYTGPFCSHEISAYFGSGSSVIYNFQENYSLSKNSSSHAASFHGDMKLSREMIKFSFRTTRAPSLLLYMSSFYKEYLSVIIAKNGSLQIRYKLNRYQEPDVVNFDFKSMADGQLHHVKINREEGMVFVEIDENTRRQVHLASGTEFSAIKSLVLGRISEHSDVDQETALAGAQGFMGCLSAVQLSHVAPLKAALHPSHPAPVTITGHVTESSCVAPAGTDATSRERTHSFADHSGTKDDREPLTNAIKSDSAVIGGLIAVVIFILLCITAIAIRIYQQKRLYKRNEAKRSENVESAEAVLKSELNIQNAVNENQKEYFF
;
A
#
# COMPACT_ATOMS: atom_id res chain seq x y z
N MET A 1 -24.64 -35.80 -40.46
CA MET A 1 -25.57 -35.26 -39.44
C MET A 1 -25.28 -33.78 -39.29
N LYS A 2 -26.29 -32.94 -39.09
CA LYS A 2 -26.08 -31.52 -38.79
C LYS A 2 -25.76 -31.41 -37.31
N GLU A 3 -24.65 -30.77 -36.96
CA GLU A 3 -24.22 -30.65 -35.58
C GLU A 3 -23.61 -29.27 -35.33
N ALA A 4 -23.73 -28.81 -34.08
CA ALA A 4 -23.05 -27.63 -33.59
C ALA A 4 -22.08 -28.06 -32.50
N SER A 5 -20.83 -27.56 -32.55
CA SER A 5 -19.83 -27.80 -31.53
C SER A 5 -19.42 -26.50 -30.85
N ILE A 6 -19.21 -26.56 -29.54
CA ILE A 6 -18.65 -25.47 -28.75
C ILE A 6 -17.46 -25.96 -27.95
N GLN A 7 -16.39 -25.17 -27.97
CA GLN A 7 -15.19 -25.41 -27.19
C GLN A 7 -14.89 -24.17 -26.35
N VAL A 8 -14.65 -24.38 -25.07
CA VAL A 8 -14.21 -23.33 -24.14
C VAL A 8 -12.83 -23.73 -23.63
N ASP A 9 -11.86 -22.84 -23.84
CA ASP A 9 -10.46 -23.08 -23.53
C ASP A 9 -9.91 -24.38 -24.16
N GLN A 10 -9.20 -25.21 -23.39
CA GLN A 10 -8.63 -26.49 -23.84
C GLN A 10 -9.53 -27.69 -23.51
N LEU A 11 -10.78 -27.45 -23.12
CA LEU A 11 -11.72 -28.52 -22.82
C LEU A 11 -12.14 -29.24 -24.11
N SER A 12 -12.55 -30.50 -24.00
CA SER A 12 -13.08 -31.25 -25.14
C SER A 12 -14.33 -30.57 -25.71
N PRO A 13 -14.45 -30.42 -27.04
CA PRO A 13 -15.63 -29.81 -27.66
C PRO A 13 -16.90 -30.56 -27.27
N LYS A 14 -17.94 -29.82 -26.90
CA LYS A 14 -19.29 -30.37 -26.74
C LYS A 14 -20.05 -30.22 -28.04
N THR A 15 -20.53 -31.33 -28.57
CA THR A 15 -21.26 -31.39 -29.84
C THR A 15 -22.72 -31.75 -29.61
N GLN A 16 -23.63 -31.05 -30.30
CA GLN A 16 -25.06 -31.31 -30.25
C GLN A 16 -25.62 -31.40 -31.67
N ALA A 17 -26.42 -32.44 -31.92
CA ALA A 17 -27.12 -32.59 -33.19
C ALA A 17 -28.21 -31.52 -33.34
N ALA A 18 -28.36 -30.99 -34.55
CA ALA A 18 -29.43 -30.05 -34.86
C ALA A 18 -30.80 -30.77 -34.80
N PRO A 19 -31.87 -30.07 -34.40
CA PRO A 19 -33.24 -30.60 -34.45
C PRO A 19 -33.62 -31.11 -35.85
N ALA A 20 -34.48 -32.13 -35.89
CA ALA A 20 -34.90 -32.78 -37.14
C ALA A 20 -35.66 -31.83 -38.09
N ASP A 21 -36.34 -30.83 -37.53
CA ASP A 21 -37.08 -29.74 -38.19
C ASP A 21 -36.21 -28.50 -38.50
N GLY A 22 -34.91 -28.54 -38.20
CA GLY A 22 -34.01 -27.40 -38.38
C GLY A 22 -33.63 -27.11 -39.83
N HIS A 23 -33.44 -25.82 -40.16
CA HIS A 23 -32.96 -25.38 -41.46
C HIS A 23 -31.63 -26.05 -41.86
N VAL A 24 -31.43 -26.28 -43.16
CA VAL A 24 -30.17 -26.84 -43.70
C VAL A 24 -29.06 -25.78 -43.71
N LEU A 25 -29.44 -24.52 -43.95
CA LEU A 25 -28.54 -23.38 -43.94
C LEU A 25 -29.13 -22.31 -43.02
N LEU A 26 -28.32 -21.77 -42.10
CA LEU A 26 -28.70 -20.62 -41.30
C LEU A 26 -28.43 -19.35 -42.12
N GLN A 27 -29.47 -18.79 -42.74
CA GLN A 27 -29.36 -17.53 -43.47
C GLN A 27 -29.44 -16.36 -42.49
N LEU A 28 -28.29 -15.73 -42.22
CA LEU A 28 -28.19 -14.54 -41.38
C LEU A 28 -28.20 -13.30 -42.26
N ASN A 29 -29.31 -12.56 -42.25
CA ASN A 29 -29.50 -11.36 -43.08
C ASN A 29 -29.36 -10.05 -42.30
N SER A 30 -29.18 -10.12 -40.97
CA SER A 30 -29.00 -8.96 -40.11
C SER A 30 -27.53 -8.59 -39.92
N GLN A 31 -27.27 -7.39 -39.42
CA GLN A 31 -25.92 -7.00 -38.97
C GLN A 31 -25.43 -7.91 -37.83
N LEU A 32 -24.12 -8.16 -37.80
CA LEU A 32 -23.46 -8.83 -36.68
C LEU A 32 -23.29 -7.85 -35.52
N PHE A 33 -23.83 -8.20 -34.36
CA PHE A 33 -23.65 -7.46 -33.13
C PHE A 33 -22.69 -8.21 -32.21
N VAL A 34 -21.62 -7.54 -31.79
CA VAL A 34 -20.62 -8.09 -30.87
C VAL A 34 -20.69 -7.31 -29.57
N GLY A 35 -20.80 -8.01 -28.44
CA GLY A 35 -20.85 -7.41 -27.12
C GLY A 35 -22.20 -6.78 -26.72
N GLY A 36 -23.07 -6.41 -27.66
CA GLY A 36 -24.41 -5.92 -27.33
C GLY A 36 -25.15 -5.35 -28.54
N THR A 37 -26.44 -5.04 -28.36
CA THR A 37 -27.26 -4.32 -29.34
C THR A 37 -27.62 -2.94 -28.78
N ALA A 38 -27.91 -1.98 -29.66
CA ALA A 38 -28.28 -0.60 -29.26
C ALA A 38 -29.52 -0.51 -28.35
N THR A 39 -30.34 -1.56 -28.33
CA THR A 39 -31.62 -1.63 -27.60
C THR A 39 -31.56 -2.40 -26.28
N ARG A 40 -30.45 -3.09 -25.96
CA ARG A 40 -30.32 -3.88 -24.71
C ARG A 40 -29.63 -3.09 -23.61
N GLN A 41 -30.26 -2.95 -22.46
CA GLN A 41 -29.68 -2.28 -21.28
C GLN A 41 -28.56 -3.06 -20.57
N ARG A 42 -28.31 -4.32 -20.97
CA ARG A 42 -27.25 -5.17 -20.39
C ARG A 42 -26.49 -5.90 -21.49
N GLY A 43 -25.52 -5.22 -22.09
CA GLY A 43 -24.52 -5.82 -22.97
C GLY A 43 -23.37 -6.48 -22.17
N PHE A 44 -22.51 -7.20 -22.87
CA PHE A 44 -21.21 -7.65 -22.37
C PHE A 44 -20.34 -6.44 -22.03
N LEU A 45 -19.74 -6.46 -20.84
CA LEU A 45 -18.74 -5.50 -20.40
C LEU A 45 -17.44 -6.26 -20.15
N GLY A 46 -16.40 -5.94 -20.93
CA GLY A 46 -15.12 -6.62 -20.85
C GLY A 46 -14.33 -6.47 -22.14
N CYS A 47 -13.36 -7.35 -22.36
CA CYS A 47 -12.52 -7.34 -23.53
C CYS A 47 -12.78 -8.54 -24.43
N ILE A 48 -12.87 -8.30 -25.73
CA ILE A 48 -12.95 -9.33 -26.78
C ILE A 48 -11.72 -9.15 -27.67
N ARG A 49 -11.03 -10.24 -27.99
CA ARG A 49 -9.87 -10.25 -28.88
C ARG A 49 -9.93 -11.47 -29.79
N SER A 50 -9.22 -11.42 -30.91
CA SER A 50 -9.06 -12.55 -31.83
C SER A 50 -10.39 -13.13 -32.33
N LEU A 51 -11.41 -12.29 -32.54
CA LEU A 51 -12.70 -12.74 -33.05
C LEU A 51 -12.55 -13.15 -34.52
N GLN A 52 -12.92 -14.38 -34.81
CA GLN A 52 -12.98 -14.90 -36.18
C GLN A 52 -14.40 -15.36 -36.49
N LEU A 53 -14.86 -15.07 -37.70
CA LEU A 53 -16.13 -15.57 -38.22
C LEU A 53 -15.86 -16.29 -39.53
N ASN A 54 -16.24 -17.56 -39.62
CA ASN A 54 -16.00 -18.41 -40.79
C ASN A 54 -14.52 -18.42 -41.25
N GLY A 55 -13.59 -18.40 -40.29
CA GLY A 55 -12.15 -18.37 -40.55
C GLY A 55 -11.57 -17.00 -40.92
N MET A 56 -12.41 -15.98 -41.07
CA MET A 56 -11.96 -14.60 -41.31
C MET A 56 -11.80 -13.87 -39.98
N ALA A 57 -10.64 -13.26 -39.76
CA ALA A 57 -10.42 -12.38 -38.61
C ALA A 57 -11.14 -11.04 -38.83
N LEU A 58 -11.90 -10.60 -37.82
CA LEU A 58 -12.53 -9.28 -37.83
C LEU A 58 -11.63 -8.28 -37.12
N ASP A 59 -11.40 -7.12 -37.73
CA ASP A 59 -10.69 -6.01 -37.11
C ASP A 59 -11.60 -5.31 -36.07
N LEU A 60 -11.49 -5.76 -34.83
CA LEU A 60 -12.21 -5.17 -33.70
C LEU A 60 -11.60 -3.83 -33.26
N GLU A 61 -10.33 -3.56 -33.57
CA GLU A 61 -9.64 -2.38 -33.11
C GLU A 61 -10.07 -1.15 -33.92
N GLU A 62 -10.09 -1.26 -35.25
CA GLU A 62 -10.64 -0.24 -36.13
C GLU A 62 -12.12 0.03 -35.78
N ARG A 63 -12.90 -1.04 -35.56
CA ARG A 63 -14.32 -0.89 -35.22
C ARG A 63 -14.53 -0.22 -33.86
N ALA A 64 -13.66 -0.47 -32.89
CA ALA A 64 -13.71 0.17 -31.58
C ALA A 64 -13.50 1.70 -31.68
N MET A 65 -12.68 2.19 -32.61
CA MET A 65 -12.43 3.64 -32.76
C MET A 65 -13.67 4.44 -33.13
N VAL A 66 -14.62 3.82 -33.83
CA VAL A 66 -15.85 4.47 -34.33
C VAL A 66 -17.10 4.10 -33.52
N THR A 67 -16.97 3.26 -32.49
CA THR A 67 -18.12 2.77 -31.70
C THR A 67 -18.15 3.45 -30.32
N PRO A 68 -19.18 4.25 -30.02
CA PRO A 68 -19.30 4.93 -28.72
C PRO A 68 -19.27 3.94 -27.55
N GLY A 69 -18.48 4.25 -26.52
CA GLY A 69 -18.36 3.42 -25.32
C GLY A 69 -17.44 2.20 -25.46
N VAL A 70 -16.79 2.02 -26.61
CA VAL A 70 -15.77 0.98 -26.84
C VAL A 70 -14.43 1.67 -27.09
N GLN A 71 -13.33 1.10 -26.59
CA GLN A 71 -11.98 1.64 -26.78
C GLN A 71 -11.09 0.60 -27.47
N PRO A 72 -10.19 1.03 -28.37
CA PRO A 72 -9.18 0.13 -28.94
C PRO A 72 -8.20 -0.32 -27.84
N GLY A 73 -7.82 -1.59 -27.92
CA GLY A 73 -6.97 -2.24 -26.93
C GLY A 73 -7.68 -2.60 -25.61
N CYS A 74 -7.01 -3.43 -24.81
CA CYS A 74 -7.49 -3.84 -23.49
C CYS A 74 -6.33 -3.78 -22.49
N ARG A 75 -6.18 -2.64 -21.81
CA ARG A 75 -5.13 -2.46 -20.80
C ARG A 75 -5.56 -2.93 -19.39
N GLY A 76 -6.84 -3.21 -19.18
CA GLY A 76 -7.41 -3.49 -17.85
C GLY A 76 -7.36 -2.27 -16.92
N HIS A 77 -8.12 -2.26 -15.83
CA HIS A 77 -8.04 -1.16 -14.86
C HIS A 77 -6.69 -1.14 -14.15
N CYS A 78 -6.08 -2.29 -13.92
CA CYS A 78 -4.75 -2.39 -13.30
C CYS A 78 -3.63 -1.88 -14.20
N GLY A 79 -3.75 -1.96 -15.53
CA GLY A 79 -2.78 -1.33 -16.43
C GLY A 79 -2.75 0.20 -16.31
N SER A 80 -3.91 0.82 -16.06
CA SER A 80 -4.02 2.29 -15.93
C SER A 80 -3.84 2.79 -14.51
N TYR A 81 -4.42 2.08 -13.53
CA TYR A 81 -4.55 2.53 -12.14
C TYR A 81 -3.72 1.70 -11.15
N GLY A 82 -3.05 0.63 -11.60
CA GLY A 82 -2.29 -0.26 -10.70
C GLY A 82 -1.21 0.45 -9.91
N LYS A 83 -0.63 1.53 -10.45
CA LYS A 83 0.35 2.39 -9.75
C LYS A 83 -0.22 3.11 -8.50
N LEU A 84 -1.54 3.14 -8.34
CA LEU A 84 -2.17 3.68 -7.13
C LEU A 84 -2.05 2.71 -5.95
N CYS A 85 -1.83 1.42 -6.19
CA CYS A 85 -1.55 0.45 -5.13
C CYS A 85 -0.14 0.67 -4.59
N ARG A 86 -0.05 1.19 -3.36
CA ARG A 86 1.23 1.50 -2.71
C ARG A 86 1.77 0.32 -1.92
N ASN A 87 3.00 0.46 -1.43
CA ASN A 87 3.60 -0.41 -0.41
C ASN A 87 3.54 -1.92 -0.72
N GLY A 88 3.77 -2.29 -1.98
CA GLY A 88 3.76 -3.68 -2.42
C GLY A 88 2.37 -4.30 -2.58
N GLY A 89 1.31 -3.48 -2.51
CA GLY A 89 -0.05 -3.91 -2.82
C GLY A 89 -0.19 -4.36 -4.27
N LYS A 90 -0.86 -5.50 -4.49
CA LYS A 90 -1.08 -6.06 -5.83
C LYS A 90 -2.39 -5.53 -6.40
N CYS A 91 -2.35 -4.91 -7.57
CA CYS A 91 -3.60 -4.55 -8.23
C CYS A 91 -4.34 -5.80 -8.73
N ARG A 92 -5.64 -5.87 -8.45
CA ARG A 92 -6.52 -6.95 -8.90
C ARG A 92 -7.69 -6.36 -9.69
N GLU A 93 -7.91 -6.89 -10.88
CA GLU A 93 -9.05 -6.52 -11.73
C GLU A 93 -10.36 -6.95 -11.08
N LYS A 94 -11.40 -6.15 -11.28
CA LYS A 94 -12.80 -6.48 -10.96
C LYS A 94 -13.65 -6.32 -12.23
N PRO A 95 -14.83 -6.97 -12.31
CA PRO A 95 -15.76 -6.77 -13.42
C PRO A 95 -16.13 -5.30 -13.67
N SER A 96 -16.13 -4.50 -12.61
CA SER A 96 -16.19 -3.04 -12.68
C SER A 96 -15.09 -2.43 -11.80
N GLY A 97 -14.01 -1.96 -12.41
CA GLY A 97 -12.90 -1.30 -11.71
C GLY A 97 -11.78 -2.24 -11.27
N PHE A 98 -11.07 -1.84 -10.21
CA PHE A 98 -9.96 -2.58 -9.62
C PHE A 98 -9.98 -2.43 -8.10
N PHE A 99 -9.15 -3.21 -7.41
CA PHE A 99 -8.81 -2.97 -6.02
C PHE A 99 -7.34 -3.31 -5.76
N CYS A 100 -6.78 -2.77 -4.68
CA CYS A 100 -5.47 -3.13 -4.22
C CYS A 100 -5.56 -4.23 -3.17
N ASP A 101 -4.99 -5.39 -3.49
CA ASP A 101 -4.79 -6.51 -2.58
C ASP A 101 -3.57 -6.20 -1.70
N CYS A 102 -3.85 -5.80 -0.46
CA CYS A 102 -2.83 -5.48 0.53
C CYS A 102 -2.43 -6.67 1.39
N SER A 103 -2.92 -7.89 1.12
CA SER A 103 -2.83 -9.02 2.08
C SER A 103 -1.39 -9.34 2.50
N SER A 104 -0.43 -9.22 1.60
CA SER A 104 1.01 -9.48 1.84
C SER A 104 1.84 -8.24 2.22
N SER A 105 1.21 -7.15 2.65
CA SER A 105 1.89 -5.92 3.09
C SER A 105 1.59 -5.58 4.54
N ALA A 106 2.32 -4.64 5.14
CA ALA A 106 2.04 -4.11 6.48
C ALA A 106 1.03 -2.94 6.46
N TYR A 107 0.27 -2.79 5.38
CA TYR A 107 -0.61 -1.64 5.14
C TYR A 107 -2.04 -2.08 4.79
N THR A 108 -3.03 -1.26 5.09
CA THR A 108 -4.44 -1.46 4.78
C THR A 108 -5.02 -0.27 4.01
N GLY A 109 -6.33 -0.28 3.79
CA GLY A 109 -7.07 0.72 3.04
C GLY A 109 -7.12 0.45 1.52
N PRO A 110 -7.90 1.24 0.77
CA PRO A 110 -8.20 0.98 -0.64
C PRO A 110 -6.98 0.99 -1.56
N PHE A 111 -5.91 1.69 -1.14
CA PHE A 111 -4.67 1.87 -1.88
C PHE A 111 -3.42 1.40 -1.11
N CYS A 112 -3.61 0.56 -0.08
CA CYS A 112 -2.51 0.05 0.78
C CYS A 112 -1.63 1.16 1.37
N SER A 113 -2.26 2.23 1.87
CA SER A 113 -1.57 3.44 2.34
C SER A 113 -1.76 3.69 3.84
N HIS A 114 -2.63 2.94 4.52
CA HIS A 114 -2.82 3.08 5.97
C HIS A 114 -1.89 2.09 6.66
N GLU A 115 -0.97 2.57 7.49
CA GLU A 115 -0.07 1.68 8.23
C GLU A 115 -0.82 0.87 9.27
N ILE A 116 -0.45 -0.40 9.44
CA ILE A 116 -0.89 -1.18 10.60
C ILE A 116 0.08 -0.94 11.73
N SER A 117 -0.47 -0.51 12.86
CA SER A 117 0.26 0.00 14.01
C SER A 117 -0.26 -0.64 15.29
N ALA A 118 0.64 -0.92 16.23
CA ALA A 118 0.30 -1.52 17.51
C ALA A 118 1.11 -0.90 18.64
N TYR A 119 0.46 -0.62 19.76
CA TYR A 119 1.10 -0.32 21.02
C TYR A 119 1.42 -1.60 21.78
N PHE A 120 2.64 -1.68 22.31
CA PHE A 120 3.14 -2.78 23.13
C PHE A 120 3.25 -2.29 24.58
N GLY A 121 2.52 -2.94 25.48
CA GLY A 121 2.66 -2.76 26.92
C GLY A 121 3.85 -3.53 27.50
N SER A 122 4.12 -3.35 28.79
CA SER A 122 5.20 -4.04 29.49
C SER A 122 5.10 -5.56 29.34
N GLY A 123 6.21 -6.20 28.97
CA GLY A 123 6.31 -7.66 28.83
C GLY A 123 5.58 -8.26 27.62
N SER A 124 5.02 -7.44 26.73
CA SER A 124 4.26 -7.92 25.57
C SER A 124 5.17 -8.50 24.49
N SER A 125 4.65 -9.46 23.74
CA SER A 125 5.35 -10.10 22.62
C SER A 125 4.40 -10.50 21.51
N VAL A 126 4.83 -10.35 20.26
CA VAL A 126 4.19 -10.92 19.07
C VAL A 126 5.20 -11.82 18.41
N ILE A 127 4.87 -13.11 18.29
CA ILE A 127 5.72 -14.13 17.69
C ILE A 127 5.07 -14.62 16.41
N TYR A 128 5.69 -14.34 15.27
CA TYR A 128 5.35 -14.95 13.99
C TYR A 128 6.23 -16.17 13.75
N ASN A 129 5.61 -17.33 13.65
CA ASN A 129 6.29 -18.59 13.35
C ASN A 129 6.29 -18.79 11.83
N PHE A 130 7.46 -19.03 11.23
CA PHE A 130 7.52 -19.24 9.78
C PHE A 130 7.04 -20.64 9.35
N GLN A 131 6.70 -21.48 10.31
CA GLN A 131 6.24 -22.85 10.09
C GLN A 131 4.90 -23.05 10.80
N GLU A 132 3.86 -23.36 10.02
CA GLU A 132 2.52 -23.68 10.52
C GLU A 132 2.46 -25.11 11.05
N ASN A 133 1.89 -25.28 12.24
CA ASN A 133 1.20 -26.47 12.75
C ASN A 133 1.80 -27.86 12.45
N TYR A 134 2.72 -28.36 13.29
CA TYR A 134 2.73 -29.79 13.66
C TYR A 134 3.19 -30.02 15.12
N SER A 135 2.61 -31.07 15.69
CA SER A 135 2.61 -31.52 17.09
C SER A 135 3.98 -31.58 17.79
N LEU A 136 4.03 -30.96 18.97
CA LEU A 136 4.73 -31.39 20.19
C LEU A 136 6.10 -32.07 20.00
N SER A 137 7.12 -31.26 19.77
CA SER A 137 8.38 -31.50 20.49
C SER A 137 8.92 -30.15 20.96
N LYS A 138 9.08 -30.01 22.28
CA LYS A 138 9.75 -28.86 22.92
C LYS A 138 11.27 -28.83 22.63
N ASN A 139 11.75 -29.64 21.69
CA ASN A 139 13.17 -29.75 21.42
C ASN A 139 13.54 -28.74 20.32
N SER A 140 13.96 -27.56 20.77
CA SER A 140 14.65 -26.54 19.98
C SER A 140 16.08 -26.99 19.63
N SER A 141 16.21 -28.17 19.00
CA SER A 141 17.51 -28.73 18.62
C SER A 141 17.83 -28.42 17.16
N SER A 142 19.12 -28.42 16.81
CA SER A 142 19.59 -28.29 15.42
C SER A 142 19.09 -29.43 14.52
N HIS A 143 18.74 -30.58 15.10
CA HIS A 143 18.15 -31.71 14.37
C HIS A 143 16.71 -31.45 13.93
N ALA A 144 16.01 -30.51 14.57
CA ALA A 144 14.69 -30.09 14.11
C ALA A 144 14.80 -29.48 12.69
N ALA A 145 15.85 -28.69 12.40
CA ALA A 145 16.05 -28.03 11.10
C ALA A 145 15.97 -28.99 9.91
N SER A 146 16.55 -30.20 10.02
CA SER A 146 16.52 -31.21 8.94
C SER A 146 15.12 -31.75 8.61
N PHE A 147 14.17 -31.68 9.54
CA PHE A 147 12.77 -32.05 9.30
C PHE A 147 11.92 -30.90 8.78
N HIS A 148 12.45 -29.68 8.85
CA HIS A 148 11.68 -28.45 8.75
C HIS A 148 11.89 -27.70 7.43
N GLY A 149 12.75 -28.20 6.54
CA GLY A 149 13.14 -27.54 5.31
C GLY A 149 13.94 -26.28 5.62
N ASP A 150 15.21 -26.22 5.22
CA ASP A 150 16.08 -25.10 5.53
C ASP A 150 15.58 -23.82 4.84
N MET A 151 14.72 -23.04 5.51
CA MET A 151 14.41 -21.70 5.02
C MET A 151 15.65 -20.84 5.18
N LYS A 152 16.27 -20.53 4.04
CA LYS A 152 17.49 -19.74 3.93
C LYS A 152 17.18 -18.36 3.40
N LEU A 153 17.67 -17.33 4.07
CA LEU A 153 17.69 -15.97 3.56
C LEU A 153 19.13 -15.59 3.21
N SER A 154 19.41 -15.38 1.93
CA SER A 154 20.58 -14.60 1.48
C SER A 154 20.20 -13.15 1.22
N ARG A 155 18.90 -12.83 1.13
CA ARG A 155 18.37 -11.50 0.90
C ARG A 155 17.14 -11.27 1.75
N GLU A 156 17.07 -10.12 2.41
CA GLU A 156 15.86 -9.68 3.08
C GLU A 156 15.72 -8.16 3.09
N MET A 157 14.47 -7.72 3.08
CA MET A 157 14.12 -6.31 3.23
C MET A 157 13.23 -6.17 4.47
N ILE A 158 13.73 -5.47 5.48
CA ILE A 158 13.00 -5.17 6.70
C ILE A 158 12.62 -3.70 6.69
N LYS A 159 11.35 -3.41 6.94
CA LYS A 159 10.83 -2.06 7.12
C LYS A 159 9.95 -2.03 8.34
N PHE A 160 10.10 -1.01 9.16
CA PHE A 160 9.19 -0.73 10.25
C PHE A 160 9.40 0.70 10.72
N SER A 161 8.40 1.23 11.41
CA SER A 161 8.52 2.46 12.17
C SER A 161 8.33 2.15 13.63
N PHE A 162 8.99 2.89 14.51
CA PHE A 162 8.83 2.71 15.95
C PHE A 162 8.85 4.03 16.69
N ARG A 163 8.26 4.02 17.88
CA ARG A 163 8.29 5.12 18.83
C ARG A 163 8.42 4.57 20.24
N THR A 164 9.42 5.03 20.98
CA THR A 164 9.60 4.65 22.39
C THR A 164 10.42 5.69 23.15
N THR A 165 10.29 5.69 24.47
CA THR A 165 11.13 6.42 25.42
C THR A 165 11.93 5.46 26.32
N ARG A 166 11.98 4.17 25.95
CA ARG A 166 12.58 3.10 26.74
C ARG A 166 13.88 2.62 26.11
N ALA A 167 14.92 2.52 26.93
CA ALA A 167 16.19 1.91 26.60
C ALA A 167 16.71 1.12 27.83
N PRO A 168 17.30 -0.08 27.66
CA PRO A 168 17.42 -0.82 26.41
C PRO A 168 16.08 -1.44 25.98
N SER A 169 15.91 -1.72 24.69
CA SER A 169 14.66 -2.27 24.16
C SER A 169 14.87 -3.11 22.89
N LEU A 170 14.16 -4.23 22.77
CA LEU A 170 14.22 -5.12 21.60
C LEU A 170 13.07 -4.83 20.64
N LEU A 171 13.38 -4.26 19.48
CA LEU A 171 12.39 -3.90 18.46
C LEU A 171 11.98 -5.12 17.63
N LEU A 172 12.97 -5.91 17.21
CA LEU A 172 12.80 -7.05 16.33
C LEU A 172 13.86 -8.12 16.64
N TYR A 173 13.47 -9.38 16.68
CA TYR A 173 14.38 -10.53 16.82
C TYR A 173 13.95 -11.66 15.90
N MET A 174 14.86 -12.15 15.06
CA MET A 174 14.66 -13.36 14.28
C MET A 174 15.61 -14.44 14.79
N SER A 175 15.07 -15.62 15.05
CA SER A 175 15.84 -16.78 15.52
C SER A 175 15.93 -17.87 14.46
N SER A 176 16.97 -18.69 14.55
CA SER A 176 17.10 -19.94 13.80
C SER A 176 17.25 -21.14 14.72
N PHE A 177 17.11 -22.33 14.14
CA PHE A 177 17.47 -23.59 14.80
C PHE A 177 18.98 -23.81 14.97
N TYR A 178 19.81 -23.05 14.23
CA TYR A 178 21.27 -23.14 14.30
C TYR A 178 21.92 -22.13 15.24
N LYS A 179 21.12 -21.44 16.07
CA LYS A 179 21.58 -20.38 16.99
C LYS A 179 22.19 -19.17 16.27
N GLU A 180 21.90 -19.04 14.97
CA GLU A 180 22.02 -17.80 14.22
C GLU A 180 20.85 -16.89 14.55
N TYR A 181 21.06 -15.58 14.56
CA TYR A 181 19.99 -14.62 14.78
C TYR A 181 20.26 -13.28 14.11
N LEU A 182 19.17 -12.52 13.95
CA LEU A 182 19.17 -11.10 13.65
C LEU A 182 18.41 -10.38 14.76
N SER A 183 18.99 -9.36 15.37
CA SER A 183 18.29 -8.50 16.34
C SER A 183 18.43 -7.03 15.98
N VAL A 184 17.37 -6.27 16.26
CA VAL A 184 17.38 -4.81 16.20
C VAL A 184 17.01 -4.29 17.58
N ILE A 185 17.95 -3.60 18.22
CA ILE A 185 17.82 -3.14 19.60
C ILE A 185 18.10 -1.64 19.71
N ILE A 186 17.50 -1.03 20.71
CA ILE A 186 18.00 0.22 21.30
C ILE A 186 18.85 -0.18 22.49
N ALA A 187 20.15 0.15 22.44
CA ALA A 187 21.09 -0.15 23.52
C ALA A 187 20.87 0.78 24.72
N LYS A 188 21.52 0.50 25.85
CA LYS A 188 21.36 1.28 27.10
C LYS A 188 21.68 2.77 26.95
N ASN A 189 22.61 3.10 26.06
CA ASN A 189 23.00 4.49 25.76
C ASN A 189 22.03 5.18 24.77
N GLY A 190 20.98 4.49 24.32
CA GLY A 190 20.01 5.00 23.34
C GLY A 190 20.39 4.76 21.88
N SER A 191 21.56 4.18 21.58
CA SER A 191 21.97 3.91 20.19
C SER A 191 21.13 2.80 19.57
N LEU A 192 20.82 2.91 18.27
CA LEU A 192 20.18 1.82 17.53
C LEU A 192 21.26 0.87 17.01
N GLN A 193 21.11 -0.41 17.30
CA GLN A 193 22.03 -1.44 16.86
C GLN A 193 21.28 -2.53 16.10
N ILE A 194 21.78 -2.86 14.90
CA ILE A 194 21.36 -4.02 14.12
C ILE A 194 22.48 -5.05 14.25
N ARG A 195 22.15 -6.23 14.75
CA ARG A 195 23.12 -7.29 15.07
C ARG A 195 22.82 -8.52 14.22
N TYR A 196 23.79 -8.96 13.44
CA TYR A 196 23.72 -10.16 12.60
C TYR A 196 24.69 -11.20 13.14
N LYS A 197 24.17 -12.35 13.58
CA LYS A 197 24.98 -13.54 13.89
C LYS A 197 24.62 -14.63 12.90
N LEU A 198 25.31 -14.68 11.77
CA LEU A 198 25.08 -15.67 10.71
C LEU A 198 25.96 -16.93 10.83
N ASN A 199 26.80 -16.99 11.87
CA ASN A 199 27.60 -18.16 12.20
C ASN A 199 27.61 -18.36 13.72
N ARG A 200 27.18 -19.54 14.17
CA ARG A 200 27.11 -19.90 15.60
C ARG A 200 28.43 -19.77 16.36
N TYR A 201 29.57 -19.89 15.67
CA TYR A 201 30.91 -19.86 16.27
C TYR A 201 31.55 -18.48 16.27
N GLN A 202 30.92 -17.48 15.67
CA GLN A 202 31.43 -16.10 15.62
C GLN A 202 30.56 -15.15 16.45
N GLU A 203 31.15 -14.06 16.92
CA GLU A 203 30.40 -12.95 17.51
C GLU A 203 29.50 -12.27 16.45
N PRO A 204 28.40 -11.61 16.86
CA PRO A 204 27.56 -10.90 15.91
C PRO A 204 28.30 -9.71 15.28
N ASP A 205 28.09 -9.50 13.99
CA ASP A 205 28.37 -8.22 13.35
C ASP A 205 27.39 -7.16 13.88
N VAL A 206 27.91 -5.99 14.25
CA VAL A 206 27.10 -4.91 14.85
C VAL A 206 27.14 -3.66 13.98
N VAL A 207 25.98 -3.29 13.44
CA VAL A 207 25.77 -2.00 12.77
C VAL A 207 25.20 -1.02 13.79
N ASN A 208 26.04 -0.11 14.29
CA ASN A 208 25.68 0.86 15.34
C ASN A 208 25.35 2.25 14.77
N PHE A 209 24.29 2.87 15.28
CA PHE A 209 23.89 4.26 15.03
C PHE A 209 23.78 5.01 16.35
N ASP A 210 24.76 5.86 16.63
CA ASP A 210 24.98 6.56 17.91
C ASP A 210 24.97 8.09 17.78
N PHE A 211 24.45 8.61 16.68
CA PHE A 211 24.37 10.06 16.43
C PHE A 211 23.32 10.78 17.29
N LYS A 212 22.31 10.04 17.79
CA LYS A 212 21.31 10.49 18.78
C LYS A 212 20.73 9.28 19.50
N SER A 213 20.09 9.52 20.65
CA SER A 213 19.23 8.50 21.26
C SER A 213 17.99 8.27 20.40
N MET A 214 17.67 7.01 20.11
CA MET A 214 16.46 6.62 19.39
C MET A 214 15.28 6.30 20.33
N ALA A 215 15.50 6.40 21.64
CA ALA A 215 14.46 6.38 22.65
C ALA A 215 14.02 7.81 23.02
N ASP A 216 13.85 8.68 22.02
CA ASP A 216 13.55 10.11 22.17
C ASP A 216 12.04 10.43 22.19
N GLY A 217 11.19 9.41 22.06
CA GLY A 217 9.74 9.56 22.03
C GLY A 217 9.18 10.05 20.69
N GLN A 218 10.00 10.18 19.65
CA GLN A 218 9.59 10.47 18.28
C GLN A 218 9.35 9.20 17.47
N LEU A 219 8.69 9.35 16.34
CA LEU A 219 8.49 8.27 15.37
C LEU A 219 9.73 8.20 14.47
N HIS A 220 10.39 7.04 14.45
CA HIS A 220 11.51 6.76 13.56
C HIS A 220 11.12 5.73 12.51
N HIS A 221 11.63 5.89 11.29
CA HIS A 221 11.43 4.96 10.17
C HIS A 221 12.74 4.24 9.88
N VAL A 222 12.73 2.90 9.93
CA VAL A 222 13.91 2.07 9.70
C VAL A 222 13.69 1.18 8.49
N LYS A 223 14.66 1.20 7.58
CA LYS A 223 14.73 0.28 6.44
C LYS A 223 16.08 -0.41 6.43
N ILE A 224 16.06 -1.74 6.46
CA ILE A 224 17.25 -2.59 6.36
C ILE A 224 17.09 -3.41 5.08
N ASN A 225 18.08 -3.40 4.21
CA ASN A 225 18.15 -4.23 3.03
C ASN A 225 19.47 -4.98 3.06
N ARG A 226 19.42 -6.31 3.17
CA ARG A 226 20.61 -7.14 3.08
C ARG A 226 20.62 -7.89 1.76
N GLU A 227 21.77 -7.88 1.12
CA GLU A 227 22.10 -8.71 -0.03
C GLU A 227 23.40 -9.44 0.25
N GLU A 228 23.28 -10.74 0.56
CA GLU A 228 24.37 -11.61 0.98
C GLU A 228 25.10 -11.02 2.20
N GLY A 229 26.40 -10.73 2.10
CA GLY A 229 27.16 -10.11 3.17
C GLY A 229 26.97 -8.58 3.26
N MET A 230 26.29 -7.93 2.31
CA MET A 230 26.16 -6.47 2.30
C MET A 230 24.85 -6.02 2.94
N VAL A 231 24.92 -5.21 4.00
CA VAL A 231 23.77 -4.63 4.68
C VAL A 231 23.70 -3.13 4.42
N PHE A 232 22.56 -2.66 3.95
CA PHE A 232 22.21 -1.25 3.78
C PHE A 232 21.14 -0.89 4.79
N VAL A 233 21.40 0.10 5.63
CA VAL A 233 20.43 0.61 6.61
C VAL A 233 20.18 2.08 6.36
N GLU A 234 18.90 2.45 6.36
CA GLU A 234 18.41 3.82 6.27
C GLU A 234 17.49 4.12 7.46
N ILE A 235 17.72 5.26 8.11
CA ILE A 235 16.94 5.78 9.23
C ILE A 235 16.44 7.18 8.85
N ASP A 236 15.13 7.40 9.00
CA ASP A 236 14.45 8.69 8.81
C ASP A 236 14.77 9.36 7.45
N GLU A 237 14.96 8.55 6.39
CA GLU A 237 15.34 8.95 5.01
C GLU A 237 16.66 9.75 4.88
N ASN A 238 17.35 10.05 5.99
CA ASN A 238 18.50 10.95 6.03
C ASN A 238 19.80 10.24 6.42
N THR A 239 19.75 9.31 7.37
CA THR A 239 20.94 8.63 7.87
C THR A 239 21.07 7.27 7.21
N ARG A 240 22.14 7.09 6.43
CA ARG A 240 22.42 5.85 5.71
C ARG A 240 23.74 5.25 6.14
N ARG A 241 23.81 3.92 6.23
CA ARG A 241 25.04 3.18 6.46
C ARG A 241 25.05 1.90 5.62
N GLN A 242 26.23 1.54 5.13
CA GLN A 242 26.48 0.31 4.42
C GLN A 242 27.63 -0.42 5.11
N VAL A 243 27.46 -1.71 5.37
CA VAL A 243 28.45 -2.55 6.09
C VAL A 243 28.53 -3.93 5.41
N HIS A 244 29.72 -4.52 5.41
CA HIS A 244 29.92 -5.93 5.03
C HIS A 244 29.98 -6.80 6.29
N LEU A 245 29.22 -7.89 6.32
CA LEU A 245 29.15 -8.84 7.41
C LEU A 245 30.34 -9.80 7.37
N ALA A 246 31.01 -9.98 8.50
CA ALA A 246 32.05 -10.99 8.66
C ALA A 246 31.46 -12.36 9.05
N SER A 247 30.29 -12.39 9.69
CA SER A 247 29.67 -13.61 10.21
C SER A 247 29.14 -14.54 9.12
N GLY A 248 28.88 -14.05 7.91
CA GLY A 248 28.43 -14.88 6.79
C GLY A 248 27.57 -14.15 5.77
N THR A 249 27.03 -14.91 4.81
CA THR A 249 26.17 -14.41 3.72
C THR A 249 24.77 -15.01 3.73
N GLU A 250 24.54 -16.07 4.51
CA GLU A 250 23.28 -16.80 4.59
C GLU A 250 22.76 -16.84 6.02
N PHE A 251 21.46 -16.64 6.19
CA PHE A 251 20.75 -16.87 7.45
C PHE A 251 19.88 -18.12 7.28
N SER A 252 20.26 -19.21 7.94
CA SER A 252 19.70 -20.54 7.68
C SER A 252 18.72 -20.99 8.76
N ALA A 253 17.82 -21.90 8.38
CA ALA A 253 16.90 -22.57 9.29
C ALA A 253 16.11 -21.60 10.20
N ILE A 254 15.56 -20.55 9.60
CA ILE A 254 14.80 -19.51 10.32
C ILE A 254 13.56 -20.11 10.97
N LYS A 255 13.41 -19.87 12.27
CA LYS A 255 12.38 -20.45 13.13
C LYS A 255 11.21 -19.47 13.33
N SER A 256 11.51 -18.29 13.85
CA SER A 256 10.49 -17.31 14.21
C SER A 256 11.00 -15.87 14.15
N LEU A 257 10.06 -14.95 13.99
CA LEU A 257 10.21 -13.51 14.11
C LEU A 257 9.44 -13.05 15.36
N VAL A 258 10.12 -12.36 16.27
CA VAL A 258 9.56 -11.86 17.53
C VAL A 258 9.65 -10.34 17.56
N LEU A 259 8.56 -9.71 17.96
CA LEU A 259 8.49 -8.28 18.29
C LEU A 259 8.22 -8.16 19.79
N GLY A 260 9.01 -7.35 20.50
CA GLY A 260 8.88 -7.18 21.94
C GLY A 260 9.70 -8.17 22.75
N ARG A 261 9.13 -8.71 23.83
CA ARG A 261 9.88 -9.57 24.78
C ARG A 261 10.20 -10.94 24.15
N ILE A 262 11.41 -11.45 24.39
CA ILE A 262 11.79 -12.84 24.14
C ILE A 262 11.95 -13.58 25.48
N SER A 263 11.56 -14.85 25.54
CA SER A 263 11.61 -15.65 26.78
C SER A 263 12.89 -16.49 26.93
N GLU A 264 13.51 -16.88 25.81
CA GLU A 264 14.75 -17.65 25.78
C GLU A 264 15.90 -16.73 25.35
N HIS A 265 16.93 -16.61 26.20
CA HIS A 265 18.09 -15.72 25.97
C HIS A 265 19.42 -16.48 25.87
N SER A 266 19.42 -17.82 25.94
CA SER A 266 20.65 -18.62 26.09
C SER A 266 21.57 -18.58 24.88
N ASP A 267 21.05 -18.22 23.71
CA ASP A 267 21.75 -18.30 22.43
C ASP A 267 22.02 -16.92 21.80
N VAL A 268 21.84 -15.84 22.56
CA VAL A 268 22.08 -14.46 22.11
C VAL A 268 23.21 -13.80 22.88
N ASP A 269 23.79 -12.75 22.31
CA ASP A 269 24.82 -11.96 22.98
C ASP A 269 24.24 -11.14 24.15
N GLN A 270 25.11 -10.61 25.02
CA GLN A 270 24.70 -9.91 26.24
C GLN A 270 23.78 -8.69 25.97
N GLU A 271 24.02 -7.89 24.93
CA GLU A 271 23.19 -6.72 24.64
C GLU A 271 21.80 -7.13 24.14
N THR A 272 21.73 -8.13 23.25
CA THR A 272 20.45 -8.69 22.80
C THR A 272 19.69 -9.35 23.94
N ALA A 273 20.36 -10.07 24.84
CA ALA A 273 19.74 -10.69 26.02
C ALA A 273 19.11 -9.63 26.93
N LEU A 274 19.84 -8.55 27.22
CA LEU A 274 19.36 -7.46 28.07
C LEU A 274 18.17 -6.71 27.45
N ALA A 275 18.28 -6.33 26.18
CA ALA A 275 17.19 -5.69 25.45
C ALA A 275 15.96 -6.61 25.33
N GLY A 276 16.19 -7.89 25.05
CA GLY A 276 15.13 -8.90 24.93
C GLY A 276 14.41 -9.20 26.24
N ALA A 277 15.13 -9.18 27.36
CA ALA A 277 14.56 -9.33 28.70
C ALA A 277 13.76 -8.10 29.14
N GLN A 278 14.07 -6.90 28.65
CA GLN A 278 13.22 -5.72 28.84
C GLN A 278 12.02 -5.72 27.88
N GLY A 279 12.22 -6.23 26.67
CA GLY A 279 11.24 -6.25 25.59
C GLY A 279 11.03 -4.86 24.98
N PHE A 280 9.91 -4.71 24.27
CA PHE A 280 9.49 -3.44 23.69
C PHE A 280 8.31 -2.86 24.45
N MET A 281 8.39 -1.55 24.70
CA MET A 281 7.26 -0.77 25.18
C MET A 281 7.23 0.51 24.37
N GLY A 282 6.10 0.79 23.74
CA GLY A 282 5.98 1.86 22.76
C GLY A 282 5.09 1.43 21.59
N CYS A 283 5.22 2.12 20.46
CA CYS A 283 4.43 1.83 19.27
C CYS A 283 5.32 1.29 18.15
N LEU A 284 4.90 0.19 17.51
CA LEU A 284 5.48 -0.34 16.28
C LEU A 284 4.46 -0.16 15.15
N SER A 285 4.93 0.31 14.00
CA SER A 285 4.11 0.52 12.80
C SER A 285 4.74 -0.10 11.56
N ALA A 286 3.91 -0.50 10.60
CA ALA A 286 4.30 -0.92 9.27
C ALA A 286 5.39 -2.00 9.25
N VAL A 287 5.42 -2.88 10.25
CA VAL A 287 6.43 -3.93 10.40
C VAL A 287 6.28 -4.95 9.28
N GLN A 288 7.28 -5.02 8.41
CA GLN A 288 7.35 -5.88 7.24
C GLN A 288 8.74 -6.52 7.14
N LEU A 289 8.80 -7.83 7.00
CA LEU A 289 9.97 -8.59 6.57
C LEU A 289 9.65 -9.23 5.21
N SER A 290 10.24 -8.71 4.14
CA SER A 290 9.99 -9.16 2.76
C SER A 290 8.49 -9.20 2.43
N HIS A 291 7.82 -10.35 2.52
CA HIS A 291 6.36 -10.51 2.28
C HIS A 291 5.55 -10.79 3.56
N VAL A 292 6.20 -10.88 4.72
CA VAL A 292 5.58 -11.17 6.01
C VAL A 292 5.31 -9.88 6.78
N ALA A 293 4.06 -9.73 7.23
CA ALA A 293 3.58 -8.58 8.00
C ALA A 293 3.05 -9.07 9.38
N PRO A 294 3.92 -9.25 10.39
CA PRO A 294 3.55 -9.87 11.67
C PRO A 294 2.44 -9.12 12.41
N LEU A 295 2.45 -7.79 12.43
CA LEU A 295 1.40 -7.01 13.09
C LEU A 295 0.04 -7.16 12.40
N LYS A 296 0.02 -7.24 11.07
CA LYS A 296 -1.21 -7.52 10.32
C LYS A 296 -1.76 -8.89 10.68
N ALA A 297 -0.90 -9.90 10.67
CA ALA A 297 -1.28 -11.27 11.01
C ALA A 297 -1.78 -11.39 12.46
N ALA A 298 -1.25 -10.58 13.38
CA ALA A 298 -1.69 -10.50 14.77
C ALA A 298 -3.06 -9.81 14.94
N LEU A 299 -3.26 -8.64 14.31
CA LEU A 299 -4.41 -7.77 14.57
C LEU A 299 -5.59 -8.01 13.61
N HIS A 300 -5.34 -8.49 12.39
CA HIS A 300 -6.33 -8.74 11.35
C HIS A 300 -6.21 -10.18 10.82
N PRO A 301 -6.44 -11.20 11.65
CA PRO A 301 -6.29 -12.59 11.25
C PRO A 301 -7.30 -12.94 10.17
N SER A 302 -6.82 -13.34 8.99
CA SER A 302 -7.70 -13.73 7.87
C SER A 302 -7.94 -15.25 7.81
N HIS A 303 -7.09 -16.03 8.49
CA HIS A 303 -7.04 -17.51 8.59
C HIS A 303 -6.33 -17.87 9.92
N PRO A 304 -6.13 -19.16 10.31
CA PRO A 304 -5.26 -19.50 11.44
C PRO A 304 -3.83 -18.98 11.18
N ALA A 305 -3.55 -17.75 11.62
CA ALA A 305 -2.26 -17.12 11.40
C ALA A 305 -1.24 -17.80 12.32
N PRO A 306 0.01 -18.03 11.87
CA PRO A 306 1.05 -18.65 12.69
C PRO A 306 1.62 -17.67 13.73
N VAL A 307 0.75 -16.89 14.36
CA VAL A 307 1.09 -15.80 15.28
C VAL A 307 0.62 -16.11 16.69
N THR A 308 1.52 -15.96 17.65
CA THR A 308 1.21 -16.00 19.08
C THR A 308 1.40 -14.61 19.67
N ILE A 309 0.41 -14.14 20.42
CA ILE A 309 0.46 -12.84 21.12
C ILE A 309 0.49 -13.13 22.62
N THR A 310 1.41 -12.48 23.34
CA THR A 310 1.45 -12.50 24.81
C THR A 310 1.50 -11.07 25.35
N GLY A 311 0.89 -10.85 26.51
CA GLY A 311 0.78 -9.51 27.11
C GLY A 311 -0.22 -8.61 26.40
N HIS A 312 0.00 -7.29 26.49
CA HIS A 312 -0.93 -6.26 26.04
C HIS A 312 -0.46 -5.63 24.72
N VAL A 313 -0.99 -6.13 23.61
CA VAL A 313 -0.76 -5.60 22.26
C VAL A 313 -2.09 -5.11 21.69
N THR A 314 -2.17 -3.82 21.38
CA THR A 314 -3.41 -3.17 20.92
C THR A 314 -3.17 -2.30 19.71
N GLU A 315 -4.12 -2.27 18.78
CA GLU A 315 -4.05 -1.37 17.62
C GLU A 315 -3.88 0.09 18.07
N SER A 316 -3.07 0.85 17.34
CA SER A 316 -2.72 2.24 17.65
C SER A 316 -2.52 3.04 16.36
N SER A 317 -2.52 4.37 16.43
CA SER A 317 -2.10 5.23 15.32
C SER A 317 -0.64 5.66 15.41
N CYS A 318 0.08 5.27 16.47
CA CYS A 318 1.43 5.72 16.82
C CYS A 318 1.62 7.25 16.91
N VAL A 319 0.53 8.04 16.87
CA VAL A 319 0.55 9.50 17.03
C VAL A 319 0.83 9.84 18.49
N ALA A 320 1.51 10.97 18.72
CA ALA A 320 1.72 11.46 20.08
C ALA A 320 0.35 11.73 20.70
N PRO A 321 0.06 11.28 21.93
CA PRO A 321 -1.02 11.90 22.65
C PRO A 321 -0.69 13.41 22.70
N ALA A 322 -1.55 14.23 22.09
CA ALA A 322 -1.54 15.65 22.33
C ALA A 322 -1.65 15.81 23.85
N GLY A 323 -0.72 16.55 24.46
CA GLY A 323 -0.60 16.63 25.91
C GLY A 323 -1.96 16.87 26.58
N THR A 324 -2.53 15.82 27.15
CA THR A 324 -3.58 15.88 28.15
C THR A 324 -2.99 15.30 29.41
N ASP A 325 -2.88 16.21 30.37
CA ASP A 325 -2.42 16.09 31.74
C ASP A 325 -2.19 14.68 32.29
N ALA A 326 -0.99 14.55 32.85
CA ALA A 326 -0.64 13.61 33.88
C ALA A 326 -1.58 13.77 35.10
N THR A 327 -2.73 13.09 35.08
CA THR A 327 -3.39 12.49 36.25
C THR A 327 -4.66 11.75 35.81
N SER A 328 -4.54 10.48 35.45
CA SER A 328 -5.59 9.51 35.79
C SER A 328 -4.92 8.37 36.53
N ARG A 329 -4.72 8.61 37.84
CA ARG A 329 -4.33 7.61 38.82
C ARG A 329 -5.28 6.41 38.69
N GLU A 330 -4.69 5.24 38.76
CA GLU A 330 -5.33 3.99 39.12
C GLU A 330 -6.39 4.22 40.21
N ARG A 331 -7.62 3.80 39.94
CA ARG A 331 -8.53 3.40 41.01
C ARG A 331 -8.93 1.96 40.78
N THR A 332 -8.14 1.10 41.38
CA THR A 332 -8.55 -0.19 41.93
C THR A 332 -9.81 0.01 42.77
N HIS A 333 -10.88 -0.70 42.45
CA HIS A 333 -11.87 -1.11 43.44
C HIS A 333 -12.26 -2.56 43.18
N SER A 334 -11.84 -3.40 44.10
CA SER A 334 -12.26 -4.79 44.28
C SER A 334 -13.13 -4.89 45.54
N PHE A 335 -14.00 -5.91 45.55
CA PHE A 335 -14.84 -6.45 46.65
C PHE A 335 -16.15 -5.69 46.98
N ALA A 336 -17.32 -6.32 47.24
CA ALA A 336 -17.71 -7.72 47.43
C ALA A 336 -19.24 -7.91 47.19
N ASP A 337 -19.64 -9.19 47.19
CA ASP A 337 -20.97 -9.80 47.06
C ASP A 337 -22.17 -9.11 47.72
N HIS A 338 -23.34 -9.22 47.09
CA HIS A 338 -24.59 -9.66 47.73
C HIS A 338 -25.56 -10.30 46.71
N SER A 339 -26.11 -11.45 47.09
CA SER A 339 -27.14 -12.23 46.41
C SER A 339 -28.55 -11.72 46.72
N GLY A 340 -29.49 -11.83 45.77
CA GLY A 340 -30.93 -11.66 46.06
C GLY A 340 -31.86 -11.33 44.88
N THR A 341 -32.40 -12.39 44.26
CA THR A 341 -33.78 -12.58 43.74
C THR A 341 -34.48 -11.58 42.78
N LYS A 342 -34.84 -12.12 41.60
CA LYS A 342 -36.06 -11.95 40.74
C LYS A 342 -36.99 -10.74 40.97
N ASP A 343 -37.26 -9.97 39.91
CA ASP A 343 -38.54 -10.02 39.15
C ASP A 343 -38.48 -9.19 37.84
N ASP A 344 -39.30 -9.60 36.87
CA ASP A 344 -39.43 -9.16 35.48
C ASP A 344 -39.96 -7.73 35.27
N ARG A 345 -39.37 -6.96 34.33
CA ARG A 345 -40.14 -6.17 33.31
C ARG A 345 -39.26 -5.55 32.21
N GLU A 346 -39.84 -5.58 31.01
CA GLU A 346 -39.42 -5.13 29.68
C GLU A 346 -38.60 -3.82 29.51
N PRO A 347 -37.92 -3.65 28.35
CA PRO A 347 -36.88 -2.64 28.18
C PRO A 347 -37.44 -1.27 27.76
N LEU A 348 -37.09 -0.23 28.53
CA LEU A 348 -37.28 1.15 28.12
C LEU A 348 -36.07 1.61 27.30
N THR A 349 -36.31 1.84 26.02
CA THR A 349 -35.38 2.46 25.07
C THR A 349 -35.15 3.92 25.46
N ASN A 350 -33.94 4.27 25.89
CA ASN A 350 -33.49 5.66 25.92
C ASN A 350 -32.46 5.89 24.81
N ALA A 351 -32.99 6.48 23.74
CA ALA A 351 -32.25 7.05 22.64
C ALA A 351 -31.32 8.16 23.14
N ILE A 352 -30.01 7.92 23.11
CA ILE A 352 -29.03 9.00 23.00
C ILE A 352 -28.89 9.27 21.51
N LYS A 353 -29.82 10.08 20.98
CA LYS A 353 -29.75 10.64 19.64
C LYS A 353 -28.71 11.75 19.69
N SER A 354 -27.46 11.43 19.36
CA SER A 354 -26.44 12.45 19.10
C SER A 354 -26.74 13.12 17.75
N ASP A 355 -26.80 14.45 17.77
CA ASP A 355 -27.10 15.33 16.64
C ASP A 355 -26.01 15.30 15.55
N SER A 356 -25.84 14.15 14.90
CA SER A 356 -24.90 13.95 13.79
C SER A 356 -25.37 14.62 12.49
N ALA A 357 -26.67 14.94 12.39
CA ALA A 357 -27.25 15.61 11.23
C ALA A 357 -26.97 17.13 11.20
N VAL A 358 -26.87 17.77 12.37
CA VAL A 358 -26.64 19.21 12.50
C VAL A 358 -25.18 19.56 12.17
N ILE A 359 -24.24 18.69 12.57
CA ILE A 359 -22.80 18.85 12.33
C ILE A 359 -22.47 18.66 10.84
N GLY A 360 -23.08 17.65 10.19
CA GLY A 360 -22.92 17.45 8.74
C GLY A 360 -23.50 18.60 7.89
N GLY A 361 -24.64 19.16 8.32
CA GLY A 361 -25.27 20.30 7.66
C GLY A 361 -24.40 21.57 7.71
N LEU A 362 -23.81 21.88 8.87
CA LEU A 362 -22.93 23.04 9.02
C LEU A 362 -21.67 22.91 8.16
N ILE A 363 -21.06 21.72 8.11
CA ILE A 363 -19.88 21.48 7.27
C ILE A 363 -20.24 21.65 5.78
N ALA A 364 -21.39 21.14 5.35
CA ALA A 364 -21.84 21.28 3.96
C ALA A 364 -22.09 22.75 3.58
N VAL A 365 -22.68 23.55 4.47
CA VAL A 365 -22.92 24.99 4.25
C VAL A 365 -21.60 25.76 4.15
N VAL A 366 -20.62 25.47 5.02
CA VAL A 366 -19.30 26.13 4.96
C VAL A 366 -18.57 25.79 3.68
N ILE A 367 -18.57 24.51 3.26
CA ILE A 367 -17.97 24.08 1.99
C ILE A 367 -18.65 24.79 0.81
N PHE A 368 -19.99 24.88 0.82
CA PHE A 368 -20.75 25.56 -0.23
C PHE A 368 -20.38 27.04 -0.33
N ILE A 369 -20.26 27.75 0.81
CA ILE A 369 -19.86 29.16 0.84
C ILE A 369 -18.43 29.34 0.27
N LEU A 370 -17.49 28.46 0.63
CA LEU A 370 -16.12 28.51 0.09
C LEU A 370 -16.09 28.27 -1.43
N LEU A 371 -16.92 27.35 -1.94
CA LEU A 371 -17.05 27.10 -3.37
C LEU A 371 -17.67 28.30 -4.10
N CYS A 372 -18.64 28.99 -3.49
CA CYS A 372 -19.21 30.22 -4.06
C CYS A 372 -18.17 31.35 -4.11
N ILE A 373 -17.40 31.56 -3.04
CA ILE A 373 -16.36 32.60 -2.99
C ILE A 373 -15.28 32.34 -4.04
N THR A 374 -14.84 31.09 -4.20
CA THR A 374 -13.84 30.72 -5.22
C THR A 374 -14.38 30.90 -6.64
N ALA A 375 -15.63 30.53 -6.91
CA ALA A 375 -16.27 30.76 -8.20
C ALA A 375 -16.37 32.27 -8.54
N ILE A 376 -16.73 33.11 -7.56
CA ILE A 376 -16.79 34.57 -7.72
C ILE A 376 -15.39 35.13 -7.97
N ALA A 377 -14.38 34.69 -7.21
CA ALA A 377 -13.00 35.11 -7.41
C ALA A 377 -12.47 34.73 -8.81
N ILE A 378 -12.79 33.54 -9.31
CA ILE A 378 -12.45 33.10 -10.67
C ILE A 378 -13.14 33.97 -11.71
N ARG A 379 -14.43 34.29 -11.53
CA ARG A 379 -15.17 35.20 -12.42
C ARG A 379 -14.55 36.59 -12.45
N ILE A 380 -14.22 37.16 -11.30
CA ILE A 380 -13.56 38.47 -11.19
C ILE A 380 -12.18 38.42 -11.86
N TYR A 381 -11.41 37.35 -11.64
CA TYR A 381 -10.10 37.18 -12.25
C TYR A 381 -10.19 37.07 -13.79
N GLN A 382 -11.17 36.33 -14.31
CA GLN A 382 -11.43 36.24 -15.74
C GLN A 382 -11.87 37.58 -16.32
N GLN A 383 -12.73 38.32 -15.62
CA GLN A 383 -13.19 39.64 -16.06
C GLN A 383 -12.04 40.66 -16.06
N LYS A 384 -11.15 40.61 -15.05
CA LYS A 384 -9.93 41.46 -15.00
C LYS A 384 -8.93 41.08 -16.08
N ARG A 385 -8.82 39.79 -16.43
CA ARG A 385 -7.99 39.30 -17.55
C ARG A 385 -8.55 39.73 -18.90
N LEU A 386 -9.88 39.74 -19.08
CA LEU A 386 -10.54 40.26 -20.28
C LEU A 386 -10.40 41.78 -20.41
N TYR A 387 -10.48 42.52 -19.29
CA TYR A 387 -10.25 43.95 -19.26
C TYR A 387 -8.82 44.30 -19.70
N LYS A 388 -7.80 43.62 -19.13
CA LYS A 388 -6.39 43.77 -19.58
C LYS A 388 -6.18 43.41 -21.05
N ARG A 389 -6.89 42.40 -21.57
CA ARG A 389 -6.78 41.99 -22.98
C ARG A 389 -7.40 43.03 -23.92
N ASN A 390 -8.48 43.68 -23.50
CA ASN A 390 -9.11 44.76 -24.28
C ASN A 390 -8.30 46.06 -24.24
N GLU A 391 -7.60 46.33 -23.14
CA GLU A 391 -6.67 47.46 -23.02
C GLU A 391 -5.43 47.27 -23.92
N ALA A 392 -4.85 46.06 -23.96
CA ALA A 392 -3.76 45.72 -24.87
C ALA A 392 -4.16 45.77 -26.36
N LYS A 393 -5.37 45.34 -26.71
CA LYS A 393 -5.89 45.49 -28.09
C LYS A 393 -6.12 46.95 -28.47
N ARG A 394 -6.44 47.82 -27.51
CA ARG A 394 -6.62 49.25 -27.77
C ARG A 394 -5.28 49.94 -28.00
N SER A 395 -4.19 49.51 -27.36
CA SER A 395 -2.85 50.04 -27.63
C SER A 395 -2.30 49.55 -28.98
N GLU A 396 -2.49 48.28 -29.34
CA GLU A 396 -2.08 47.73 -30.65
C GLU A 396 -2.78 48.43 -31.82
N ASN A 397 -4.07 48.75 -31.69
CA ASN A 397 -4.81 49.46 -32.74
C ASN A 397 -4.34 50.92 -32.92
N VAL A 398 -3.82 51.56 -31.87
CA VAL A 398 -3.26 52.93 -31.94
C VAL A 398 -1.89 52.90 -32.61
N GLU A 399 -1.02 51.94 -32.27
CA GLU A 399 0.28 51.75 -32.95
C GLU A 399 0.12 51.35 -34.42
N SER A 400 -0.88 50.52 -34.75
CA SER A 400 -1.15 50.12 -36.14
C SER A 400 -1.65 51.29 -36.99
N ALA A 401 -2.48 52.17 -36.44
CA ALA A 401 -2.92 53.39 -37.14
C ALA A 401 -1.74 54.36 -37.39
N GLU A 402 -0.79 54.44 -36.47
CA GLU A 402 0.41 55.28 -36.59
C GLU A 402 1.42 54.71 -37.60
N ALA A 403 1.51 53.38 -37.72
CA ALA A 403 2.34 52.70 -38.72
C ALA A 403 1.80 52.86 -40.16
N VAL A 404 0.47 52.84 -40.34
CA VAL A 404 -0.16 53.08 -41.66
C VAL A 404 0.07 54.52 -42.11
N LEU A 405 0.01 55.50 -41.20
CA LEU A 405 0.30 56.91 -41.52
C LEU A 405 1.75 57.15 -41.96
N LYS A 406 2.71 56.39 -41.40
CA LYS A 406 4.13 56.43 -41.81
C LYS A 406 4.40 55.73 -43.14
N SER A 407 3.62 54.70 -43.50
CA SER A 407 3.74 53.99 -44.77
C SER A 407 3.28 54.85 -45.95
N GLU A 408 2.20 55.62 -45.78
CA GLU A 408 1.70 56.54 -46.82
C GLU A 408 2.73 57.64 -47.14
N LEU A 409 3.49 58.11 -46.14
CA LEU A 409 4.53 59.13 -46.30
C LEU A 409 5.79 58.62 -47.03
N ASN A 410 6.06 57.31 -46.99
CA ASN A 410 7.23 56.70 -47.63
C ASN A 410 7.01 56.34 -49.11
N ILE A 411 5.77 56.12 -49.54
CA ILE A 411 5.46 55.82 -50.95
C ILE A 411 5.65 57.06 -51.85
N GLN A 412 5.52 58.27 -51.31
CA GLN A 412 5.82 59.50 -52.06
C GLN A 412 7.33 59.72 -52.31
N ASN A 413 8.22 59.06 -51.56
CA ASN A 413 9.67 59.27 -51.67
C ASN A 413 10.41 58.20 -52.51
N ALA A 414 9.75 57.11 -52.92
CA ALA A 414 10.37 55.99 -53.63
C ALA A 414 10.15 55.99 -55.16
N VAL A 415 9.94 57.17 -55.76
CA VAL A 415 10.06 57.38 -57.22
C VAL A 415 11.49 57.86 -57.50
N ASN A 416 12.49 57.01 -57.29
CA ASN A 416 13.76 57.14 -58.02
C ASN A 416 14.59 55.85 -57.94
N GLU A 417 15.24 55.54 -59.06
CA GLU A 417 16.36 54.59 -59.21
C GLU A 417 16.07 53.07 -59.41
N ASN A 418 15.73 52.77 -60.66
CA ASN A 418 16.45 51.89 -61.61
C ASN A 418 17.32 50.68 -61.14
N GLN A 419 16.92 49.51 -61.67
CA GLN A 419 17.70 48.58 -62.51
C GLN A 419 18.87 47.74 -61.91
N LYS A 420 18.69 46.41 -61.80
CA LYS A 420 19.18 45.40 -62.77
C LYS A 420 19.07 43.96 -62.21
N GLU A 421 18.67 43.07 -63.11
CA GLU A 421 18.48 41.63 -62.95
C GLU A 421 19.80 40.85 -62.92
N TYR A 422 19.84 39.74 -62.17
CA TYR A 422 20.54 38.52 -62.54
C TYR A 422 19.72 37.30 -62.11
N PHE A 423 19.56 36.36 -63.05
CA PHE A 423 18.93 35.06 -62.87
C PHE A 423 19.89 34.06 -62.22
N PHE A 424 19.35 33.20 -61.34
CA PHE A 424 19.32 31.74 -61.52
C PHE A 424 18.03 31.19 -60.91
#